data_AF-A0A2W4KSX3-F1
#
_entry.id   AF-A0A2W4KSX3-F1
#
_cell.length_a   1.000
_cell.length_b   1.000
_cell.length_c   1.000
_cell.angle_alpha   90.00
_cell.angle_beta   90.00
_cell.angle_gamma   90.00
#
_symmetry.space_group_name_H-M   'P 1'
#
loop_
_entity.id
_entity.type
_entity.pdbx_description
1 polymer ?
#
loop_
_entity_poly.entity_id
_entity_poly.type
_entity_poly.pdbx_seq_one_letter_code
_entity_poly.pdbx_strand_id
1 'polypeptide(L)'
;RDLWELVLETRKDLDRWIERGRRAQAAAGRGDWEAVRAELEARRFLQEQVAARLERLRRDVAARDAAGRAGGDGAAGPRAGGARIPQLLGELEAHLRQALEADRRLRLALAVRHEALGEQVRAFEQARRALAAYGRQAREFDKR
;
A
#
# COMPACT_ATOMS: atom_id res chain seq x y z
N ARG A 1 -3.10 -3.36 27.54
CA ARG A 1 -2.11 -3.27 26.44
C ARG A 1 -1.49 -1.89 26.52
N ASP A 2 -0.17 -1.80 26.51
CA ASP A 2 0.53 -0.52 26.63
C ASP A 2 0.44 0.27 25.31
N LEU A 3 0.39 1.61 25.39
CA LEU A 3 0.40 2.51 24.24
C LEU A 3 1.64 2.24 23.37
N TRP A 4 2.76 1.93 24.02
CA TRP A 4 4.02 1.54 23.40
C TRP A 4 3.88 0.32 22.48
N GLU A 5 3.30 -0.77 22.96
CA GLU A 5 3.08 -2.00 22.18
C GLU A 5 2.22 -1.69 20.95
N LEU A 6 1.22 -0.83 21.13
CA LEU A 6 0.29 -0.48 20.08
C LEU A 6 0.94 0.35 18.97
N VAL A 7 1.85 1.28 19.31
CA VAL A 7 2.69 2.00 18.34
C VAL A 7 3.62 1.05 17.58
N LEU A 8 4.35 0.17 18.29
CA LEU A 8 5.29 -0.77 17.67
C LEU A 8 4.60 -1.73 16.71
N GLU A 9 3.43 -2.25 17.08
CA GLU A 9 2.64 -3.10 16.21
C GLU A 9 2.12 -2.37 14.98
N THR A 10 1.69 -1.12 15.15
CA THR A 10 1.28 -0.29 14.01
C THR A 10 2.43 -0.11 13.03
N ARG A 11 3.63 0.17 13.54
CA ARG A 11 4.85 0.28 12.71
C ARG A 11 5.15 -1.03 11.97
N LYS A 12 5.13 -2.17 12.67
CA LYS A 12 5.37 -3.49 12.04
C LYS A 12 4.38 -3.78 10.92
N ASP A 13 3.11 -3.43 11.11
CA ASP A 13 2.09 -3.64 10.08
C ASP A 13 2.25 -2.67 8.90
N LEU A 14 2.72 -1.44 9.13
CA LEU A 14 3.10 -0.50 8.06
C LEU A 14 4.31 -1.01 7.26
N ASP A 15 5.34 -1.53 7.92
CA ASP A 15 6.52 -2.10 7.26
C ASP A 15 6.13 -3.32 6.40
N ARG A 16 5.29 -4.20 6.94
CA ARG A 16 4.70 -5.33 6.19
C ARG A 16 3.88 -4.83 5.01
N TRP A 17 3.08 -3.78 5.21
CA TRP A 17 2.28 -3.19 4.15
C TRP A 17 3.19 -2.74 3.00
N ILE A 18 4.25 -1.96 3.28
CA ILE A 18 5.25 -1.53 2.29
C ILE A 18 5.86 -2.72 1.55
N GLU A 19 6.32 -3.73 2.29
CA GLU A 19 6.99 -4.89 1.70
C GLU A 19 6.07 -5.68 0.77
N ARG A 20 4.80 -5.86 1.15
CA ARG A 20 3.80 -6.45 0.25
C ARG A 20 3.61 -5.67 -1.05
N GLY A 21 3.78 -4.35 -1.01
CA GLY A 21 3.71 -3.52 -2.22
C GLY A 21 4.86 -3.78 -3.17
N ARG A 22 6.09 -3.91 -2.62
CA ARG A 22 7.25 -4.30 -3.42
C ARG A 22 7.07 -5.68 -4.04
N ARG A 23 6.52 -6.65 -3.29
CA ARG A 23 6.23 -7.99 -3.80
C ARG A 23 5.17 -7.98 -4.91
N ALA A 24 4.11 -7.18 -4.76
CA ALA A 24 3.12 -6.96 -5.81
C ALA A 24 3.75 -6.36 -7.08
N GLN A 25 4.61 -5.33 -6.93
CA GLN A 25 5.31 -4.74 -8.06
C GLN A 25 6.23 -5.74 -8.77
N ALA A 26 6.98 -6.55 -8.01
CA ALA A 26 7.85 -7.59 -8.56
C ALA A 26 7.04 -8.67 -9.30
N ALA A 27 5.89 -9.08 -8.77
CA ALA A 27 4.98 -10.02 -9.42
C ALA A 27 4.41 -9.46 -10.73
N ALA A 28 4.00 -8.18 -10.75
CA ALA A 28 3.54 -7.50 -11.96
C ALA A 28 4.64 -7.43 -13.04
N GLY A 29 5.89 -7.24 -12.63
CA GLY A 29 7.06 -7.29 -13.52
C GLY A 29 7.25 -8.64 -14.19
N ARG A 30 6.92 -9.74 -13.51
CA ARG A 30 6.93 -11.10 -14.06
C ARG A 30 5.65 -11.47 -14.84
N GLY A 31 4.62 -10.62 -14.79
CA GLY A 31 3.30 -10.93 -15.36
C GLY A 31 2.48 -11.91 -14.52
N ASP A 32 2.86 -12.14 -13.25
CA ASP A 32 2.15 -13.01 -12.32
C ASP A 32 1.01 -12.26 -11.64
N TRP A 33 -0.10 -12.13 -12.35
CA TRP A 33 -1.25 -11.32 -11.93
C TRP A 33 -2.05 -11.93 -10.77
N GLU A 34 -1.98 -13.24 -10.58
CA GLU A 34 -2.57 -13.91 -9.41
C GLU A 34 -1.81 -13.55 -8.13
N ALA A 35 -0.47 -13.58 -8.17
CA ALA A 35 0.34 -13.13 -7.04
C ALA A 35 0.17 -11.63 -6.76
N VAL A 36 0.02 -10.80 -7.81
CA VAL A 36 -0.33 -9.38 -7.64
C VAL A 36 -1.64 -9.23 -6.87
N ARG A 37 -2.71 -9.93 -7.29
CA ARG A 37 -4.02 -9.89 -6.62
C ARG A 37 -3.90 -10.32 -5.16
N ALA A 38 -3.25 -11.45 -4.88
CA ALA A 38 -3.09 -11.98 -3.53
C ALA A 38 -2.33 -10.99 -2.60
N GLU A 39 -1.28 -10.34 -3.09
CA GLU A 39 -0.56 -9.33 -2.30
C GLU A 39 -1.40 -8.07 -2.07
N LEU A 40 -2.19 -7.63 -3.04
CA LEU A 40 -3.08 -6.47 -2.89
C LEU A 40 -4.23 -6.73 -1.91
N GLU A 41 -4.83 -7.92 -1.95
CA GLU A 41 -5.85 -8.34 -0.98
C GLU A 41 -5.28 -8.37 0.46
N ALA A 42 -4.10 -8.95 0.63
CA ALA A 42 -3.42 -8.97 1.93
C ALA A 42 -3.03 -7.56 2.41
N ARG A 43 -2.69 -6.65 1.49
CA ARG A 43 -2.46 -5.22 1.81
C ARG A 43 -3.74 -4.54 2.30
N ARG A 44 -4.89 -4.80 1.67
CA ARG A 44 -6.18 -4.25 2.10
C ARG A 44 -6.54 -4.67 3.52
N PHE A 45 -6.32 -5.95 3.85
CA PHE A 45 -6.52 -6.45 5.22
C PHE A 45 -5.61 -5.75 6.25
N LEU A 46 -4.35 -5.48 5.91
CA LEU A 46 -3.44 -4.72 6.78
C LEU A 46 -3.88 -3.26 6.93
N GLN A 47 -4.38 -2.64 5.86
CA GLN A 47 -4.89 -1.26 5.89
C GLN A 47 -6.04 -1.11 6.90
N GLU A 48 -6.98 -2.05 6.91
CA GLU A 48 -8.11 -2.04 7.87
C GLU A 48 -7.62 -2.18 9.33
N GLN A 49 -6.66 -3.08 9.58
CA GLN A 49 -6.06 -3.25 10.89
C GLN A 49 -5.29 -2.01 11.36
N VAL A 50 -4.49 -1.41 10.47
CA VAL A 50 -3.74 -0.19 10.76
C VAL A 50 -4.70 0.96 11.05
N ALA A 51 -5.76 1.14 10.25
CA ALA A 51 -6.77 2.19 10.47
C ALA A 51 -7.46 2.04 11.83
N ALA A 52 -7.93 0.83 12.17
CA ALA A 52 -8.54 0.55 13.46
C ALA A 52 -7.58 0.82 14.64
N ARG A 53 -6.29 0.49 14.46
CA ARG A 53 -5.26 0.69 15.48
C ARG A 53 -4.89 2.17 15.66
N LEU A 54 -4.80 2.93 14.57
CA LEU A 54 -4.60 4.39 14.60
C LEU A 54 -5.77 5.10 15.28
N GLU A 55 -7.01 4.69 15.00
CA GLU A 55 -8.19 5.25 15.67
C GLU A 55 -8.18 4.97 17.17
N ARG A 56 -7.70 3.79 17.57
CA ARG A 56 -7.48 3.48 18.99
C ARG A 56 -6.37 4.33 19.61
N LEU A 57 -5.22 4.50 18.95
CA LEU A 57 -4.15 5.39 19.43
C LEU A 57 -4.67 6.81 19.66
N ARG A 58 -5.45 7.33 18.70
CA ARG A 58 -6.02 8.68 18.78
C ARG A 58 -6.89 8.84 20.03
N ARG A 59 -7.76 7.86 20.31
CA ARG A 59 -8.62 7.86 21.50
C ARG A 59 -7.81 7.75 22.79
N ASP A 60 -6.82 6.85 22.84
CA ASP A 60 -6.00 6.63 24.04
C ASP A 60 -5.14 7.86 24.37
N VAL A 61 -4.60 8.56 23.36
CA VAL A 61 -3.87 9.82 23.54
C VAL A 61 -4.82 10.92 24.04
N ALA A 62 -5.98 11.10 23.40
CA ALA A 62 -6.95 12.13 23.80
C ALA A 62 -7.47 11.94 25.25
N ALA A 63 -7.70 10.69 25.67
CA ALA A 63 -8.11 10.36 27.04
C ALA A 63 -7.02 10.71 28.05
N ARG A 64 -5.75 10.48 27.70
CA ARG A 64 -4.59 10.78 28.55
C ARG A 64 -4.38 12.29 28.70
N ASP A 65 -4.56 13.06 27.63
CA ASP A 65 -4.49 14.52 27.64
C ASP A 65 -5.66 15.14 28.44
N ALA A 66 -6.85 14.53 28.40
CA ALA A 66 -7.99 14.95 29.22
C ALA A 66 -7.74 14.68 30.72
N ALA A 67 -7.22 13.50 31.06
CA ALA A 67 -6.86 13.16 32.46
C ALA A 67 -5.73 14.06 33.01
N GLY A 68 -4.72 14.38 32.19
CA GLY A 68 -3.65 15.30 32.56
C GLY A 68 -4.14 16.72 32.83
N ARG A 69 -5.18 17.19 32.12
CA ARG A 69 -5.82 18.49 32.37
C ARG A 69 -6.73 18.49 33.60
N ALA A 70 -7.42 17.38 33.88
CA ALA A 70 -8.30 17.25 35.05
C ALA A 70 -7.54 17.07 36.37
N GLY A 71 -6.31 16.53 36.34
CA GLY A 71 -5.44 16.39 37.51
C GLY A 71 -4.53 17.60 37.79
N GLY A 72 -4.77 18.73 37.11
CA GLY A 72 -3.95 19.93 37.17
C GLY A 72 -4.30 20.85 38.34
N ASP A 73 -4.04 20.40 39.57
CA ASP A 73 -3.71 21.24 40.72
C ASP A 73 -2.81 20.42 41.67
N GLY A 74 -1.50 20.54 41.49
CA GLY A 74 -0.50 20.08 42.47
C GLY A 74 0.11 18.70 42.25
N ALA A 75 1.05 18.58 41.30
CA ALA A 75 2.27 17.78 41.46
C ALA A 75 3.16 17.92 40.21
N ALA A 76 4.07 18.89 40.24
CA ALA A 76 5.17 18.96 39.31
C ALA A 76 6.17 17.82 39.59
N GLY A 77 6.39 16.98 38.58
CA GLY A 77 7.50 16.04 38.54
C GLY A 77 7.68 15.55 37.09
N PRO A 78 8.85 15.75 36.46
CA PRO A 78 9.07 15.32 35.08
C PRO A 78 9.17 13.79 35.05
N ARG A 79 8.03 13.12 34.88
CA ARG A 79 8.04 11.69 34.57
C ARG A 79 8.62 11.53 33.18
N ALA A 80 9.85 11.00 33.11
CA ALA A 80 10.62 10.69 31.90
C ALA A 80 9.89 9.85 30.82
N GLY A 81 8.65 9.41 31.06
CA GLY A 81 7.78 8.79 30.06
C GLY A 81 6.95 9.75 29.22
N GLY A 82 6.77 11.01 29.62
CA GLY A 82 5.92 12.00 28.91
C GLY A 82 6.53 12.52 27.61
N ALA A 83 7.83 12.79 27.59
CA ALA A 83 8.54 13.28 26.41
C ALA A 83 8.71 12.22 25.30
N ARG A 84 8.62 10.93 25.66
CA ARG A 84 8.78 9.81 24.72
C ARG A 84 7.55 9.63 23.82
N ILE A 85 6.36 9.97 24.31
CA ILE A 85 5.10 9.78 23.55
C ILE A 85 5.04 10.66 22.30
N PRO A 86 5.29 11.99 22.36
CA PRO A 86 5.32 12.84 21.17
C PRO A 86 6.36 12.41 20.14
N GLN A 87 7.56 12.02 20.59
CA GLN A 87 8.63 11.54 19.70
C GLN A 87 8.18 10.29 18.92
N LEU A 88 7.54 9.35 19.60
CA LEU A 88 7.05 8.11 18.99
C LEU A 88 5.87 8.32 18.06
N LEU A 89 4.97 9.24 18.39
CA LEU A 89 3.89 9.63 17.49
C LEU A 89 4.47 10.28 16.21
N GLY A 90 5.52 11.09 16.34
CA GLY A 90 6.27 11.64 15.21
C GLY A 90 6.94 10.56 14.35
N GLU A 91 7.57 9.56 14.96
CA GLU A 91 8.13 8.41 14.24
C GLU A 91 7.05 7.60 13.50
N LEU A 92 5.91 7.35 14.14
CA LEU A 92 4.78 6.65 13.53
C LEU A 92 4.20 7.44 12.35
N GLU A 93 4.08 8.75 12.49
CA GLU A 93 3.62 9.64 11.42
C GLU A 93 4.58 9.61 10.22
N ALA A 94 5.90 9.62 10.48
CA ALA A 94 6.90 9.47 9.42
C ALA A 94 6.76 8.13 8.68
N HIS A 95 6.55 7.02 9.40
CA HIS A 95 6.33 5.71 8.78
C HIS A 95 5.01 5.66 7.98
N LEU A 96 3.95 6.30 8.48
CA LEU A 96 2.69 6.41 7.75
C LEU A 96 2.87 7.15 6.43
N ARG A 97 3.59 8.30 6.45
CA ARG A 97 3.91 9.05 5.22
C ARG A 97 4.71 8.20 4.23
N GLN A 98 5.72 7.48 4.71
CA GLN A 98 6.51 6.57 3.87
C GLN A 98 5.64 5.47 3.25
N ALA A 99 4.71 4.91 4.01
CA ALA A 99 3.84 3.85 3.52
C ALA A 99 2.82 4.34 2.49
N LEU A 100 2.26 5.55 2.68
CA LEU A 100 1.40 6.21 1.70
C LEU A 100 2.14 6.55 0.40
N GLU A 101 3.38 7.02 0.50
CA GLU A 101 4.23 7.28 -0.65
C GLU A 101 4.58 5.98 -1.41
N ALA A 102 4.87 4.90 -0.68
CA ALA A 102 5.08 3.58 -1.29
C ALA A 102 3.81 3.06 -2.00
N ASP A 103 2.62 3.30 -1.43
CA ASP A 103 1.34 2.97 -2.07
C ASP A 103 1.12 3.78 -3.35
N ARG A 104 1.41 5.08 -3.31
CA ARG A 104 1.36 5.94 -4.51
C ARG A 104 2.26 5.41 -5.62
N ARG A 105 3.51 5.05 -5.30
CA ARG A 105 4.47 4.48 -6.26
C ARG A 105 3.98 3.16 -6.85
N LEU A 106 3.41 2.29 -6.01
CA LEU A 106 2.83 1.03 -6.48
C LEU A 106 1.69 1.26 -7.48
N ARG A 107 0.76 2.18 -7.18
CA ARG A 107 -0.36 2.50 -8.09
C ARG A 107 0.14 3.00 -9.44
N LEU A 108 1.15 3.88 -9.44
CA LEU A 108 1.75 4.37 -10.67
C LEU A 108 2.41 3.24 -11.47
N ALA A 109 3.18 2.36 -10.82
CA ALA A 109 3.82 1.23 -11.48
C ALA A 109 2.79 0.27 -12.11
N LEU A 110 1.69 -0.01 -11.41
CA LEU A 110 0.61 -0.84 -11.93
C LEU A 110 -0.12 -0.16 -13.10
N ALA A 111 -0.33 1.15 -13.04
CA ALA A 111 -0.96 1.91 -14.14
C ALA A 111 -0.10 1.88 -15.41
N VAL A 112 1.20 2.11 -15.30
CA VAL A 112 2.15 2.00 -16.44
C VAL A 112 2.11 0.59 -17.03
N ARG A 113 2.07 -0.44 -16.18
CA ARG A 113 2.00 -1.82 -16.66
C ARG A 113 0.68 -2.14 -17.36
N HIS A 114 -0.44 -1.62 -16.86
CA HIS A 114 -1.74 -1.74 -17.50
C HIS A 114 -1.76 -1.09 -18.89
N GLU A 115 -1.18 0.09 -19.03
CA GLU A 115 -1.05 0.77 -20.32
C GLU A 115 -0.22 -0.05 -21.32
N ALA A 116 0.94 -0.56 -20.89
CA ALA A 116 1.79 -1.42 -21.71
C ALA A 116 1.08 -2.70 -22.17
N LEU A 117 0.28 -3.33 -21.32
CA LEU A 117 -0.56 -4.48 -21.72
C LEU A 117 -1.60 -4.07 -22.77
N GLY A 118 -2.22 -2.90 -22.62
CA GLY A 118 -3.19 -2.36 -23.58
C GLY A 118 -2.57 -2.08 -24.96
N GLU A 119 -1.30 -1.68 -25.01
CA GLU A 119 -0.55 -1.56 -26.26
C GLU A 119 -0.25 -2.92 -26.89
N GLN A 120 0.16 -3.91 -26.09
CA GLN A 120 0.40 -5.26 -26.56
C GLN A 120 -0.85 -5.89 -27.18
N VAL A 121 -2.01 -5.73 -26.53
CA VAL A 121 -3.30 -6.23 -27.07
C VAL A 121 -3.59 -5.59 -28.42
N ARG A 122 -3.42 -4.27 -28.56
CA ARG A 122 -3.60 -3.57 -29.84
C ARG A 122 -2.66 -4.08 -30.92
N ALA A 123 -1.39 -4.33 -30.58
CA ALA A 123 -0.42 -4.90 -31.51
C ALA A 123 -0.80 -6.33 -31.97
N PHE A 124 -1.26 -7.19 -31.04
CA PHE A 124 -1.76 -8.52 -31.38
C PHE A 124 -2.98 -8.47 -32.30
N GLU A 125 -3.91 -7.54 -32.07
CA GLU A 125 -5.06 -7.37 -32.94
C GLU A 125 -4.67 -6.93 -34.35
N GLN A 126 -3.70 -6.01 -34.47
CA GLN A 126 -3.16 -5.58 -35.75
C GLN A 126 -2.48 -6.74 -36.48
N ALA A 127 -1.64 -7.51 -35.80
CA ALA A 127 -0.99 -8.70 -36.36
C ALA A 127 -2.03 -9.73 -36.84
N ARG A 128 -3.08 -9.98 -36.04
CA ARG A 128 -4.18 -10.89 -36.43
C ARG A 128 -4.89 -10.41 -37.70
N ARG A 129 -5.15 -9.11 -37.83
CA ARG A 129 -5.77 -8.53 -39.03
C ARG A 129 -4.87 -8.65 -40.26
N ALA A 130 -3.57 -8.40 -40.10
CA ALA A 130 -2.59 -8.54 -41.18
C ALA A 130 -2.48 -9.98 -41.68
N LEU A 131 -2.38 -10.94 -40.76
CA LEU A 131 -2.37 -12.38 -41.08
C LEU A 131 -3.65 -12.81 -41.81
N ALA A 132 -4.81 -12.33 -41.38
CA ALA A 132 -6.07 -12.61 -42.06
C ALA A 132 -6.12 -12.02 -43.48
N ALA A 133 -5.57 -10.83 -43.69
CA ALA A 133 -5.46 -10.21 -45.01
C ALA A 133 -4.53 -11.02 -45.93
N TYR A 134 -3.36 -11.40 -45.44
CA TYR A 134 -2.41 -12.24 -46.17
C TYR A 134 -3.03 -13.59 -46.54
N GLY A 135 -3.74 -14.23 -45.60
CA GLY A 135 -4.43 -15.50 -45.85
C GLY A 135 -5.55 -15.40 -46.88
N ARG A 136 -6.24 -14.25 -46.99
CA ARG A 136 -7.20 -13.99 -48.09
C ARG A 136 -6.48 -13.87 -49.43
N GLN A 137 -5.40 -13.09 -49.47
CA GLN A 137 -4.61 -12.87 -50.68
C GLN A 137 -4.01 -14.17 -51.22
N ALA A 138 -3.44 -15.02 -50.35
CA ALA A 138 -2.89 -16.32 -50.75
C ALA A 138 -3.94 -17.24 -51.42
N ARG A 139 -5.18 -17.25 -50.91
CA ARG A 139 -6.29 -18.05 -51.49
C ARG A 139 -6.81 -17.49 -52.81
N GLU A 140 -6.63 -16.20 -53.09
CA GLU A 140 -6.97 -15.61 -54.38
C GLU A 140 -5.94 -15.95 -55.45
N PHE A 141 -4.66 -16.05 -55.07
CA PHE A 141 -3.59 -16.52 -55.97
C PHE A 141 -3.75 -18.00 -56.33
N ASP A 142 -4.14 -18.86 -55.38
CA ASP A 142 -4.31 -20.31 -55.61
C ASP A 142 -5.50 -20.67 -56.53
N LYS A 143 -6.39 -19.71 -56.79
CA LYS A 143 -7.58 -19.88 -57.66
C LYS A 143 -7.36 -19.43 -59.11
N ARG A 144 -6.20 -18.85 -59.42
CA ARG A 144 -5.83 -18.37 -60.76
C ARG A 144 -4.90 -19.37 -61.43
#